data_AF-A0A929B055-F1
#
_entry.id   AF-A0A929B055-F1
#
_cell.length_a   1.000
_cell.length_b   1.000
_cell.length_c   1.000
_cell.angle_alpha   90.00
_cell.angle_beta   90.00
_cell.angle_gamma   90.00
#
_symmetry.space_group_name_H-M   'P 1'
#
loop_
_entity.id
_entity.type
_entity.pdbx_description
1 polymer ?
#
loop_
_entity_poly.entity_id
_entity_poly.type
_entity_poly.pdbx_seq_one_letter_code
_entity_poly.pdbx_strand_id
1 'polypeptide(L)'
;MQPLSRLVRRSLLTWAIATLTTFVLGIVTKKAQAQLSNRYTRGIKTLKRVGGKEYDRAIHPLESFSPDLARMTIEHGYGDIISRPGLDLKQREIATVAALTAIGSVHPALKFHIHGMLNVGCSPQAVIETILHAIVYAGFPAAQDGMTIAREVFKERNLQFKPVSSRPQGDRYQLGIQNLRQTGGEKVQHVATQFAEMAPDFSRLTVEFARGEIWNRSGLSLKSRELATLAMVVASGNHNSSVQYHVEGALRSGATETEIKELLLQMTVYAGYPKTLAAVAAAQQVFADLKQQGIPAASPQLDLENRRQAESNEARYRRGLDALNQISKASGEAVVKSFEDIAPDLGRYILEFSYGNVFSRPNLNLKTRELATVAALTGLNTSASELPLKVHINGALNVGANRQEIIEAIMHVIPYVGFVKVQQAMVLAEAVFQERNV
;
A
#
# COMPACT_ATOMS: atom_id res chain seq x y z
N MET A 1 66.46 -19.60 51.20
CA MET A 1 65.25 -19.47 50.36
C MET A 1 65.36 -20.49 49.23
N GLN A 2 64.58 -21.58 49.26
CA GLN A 2 64.61 -22.61 48.21
C GLN A 2 63.83 -22.13 46.98
N PRO A 3 64.31 -22.39 45.74
CA PRO A 3 63.61 -21.99 44.54
C PRO A 3 62.37 -22.89 44.34
N LEU A 4 61.20 -22.27 44.22
CA LEU A 4 59.97 -22.94 43.78
C LEU A 4 60.24 -23.79 42.53
N SER A 5 59.91 -25.07 42.58
CA SER A 5 60.14 -26.03 41.50
C SER A 5 59.45 -25.57 40.21
N ARG A 6 60.05 -25.91 39.05
CA ARG A 6 59.52 -25.53 37.72
C ARG A 6 58.06 -25.95 37.52
N LEU A 7 57.60 -27.00 38.21
CA LEU A 7 56.21 -27.47 38.17
C LEU A 7 55.23 -26.47 38.82
N VAL A 8 55.58 -25.93 39.99
CA VAL A 8 54.71 -24.99 40.74
C VAL A 8 54.61 -23.64 40.03
N ARG A 9 55.69 -23.19 39.38
CA ARG A 9 55.63 -21.96 38.55
C ARG A 9 54.74 -22.13 37.33
N ARG A 10 54.74 -23.32 36.70
CA ARG A 10 53.85 -23.60 35.56
C ARG A 10 52.39 -23.67 35.97
N SER A 11 52.06 -24.30 37.11
CA SER A 11 50.68 -24.39 37.59
C SER A 11 50.12 -23.03 38.02
N LEU A 12 50.91 -22.17 38.68
CA LEU A 12 50.47 -20.82 39.04
C LEU A 12 50.27 -19.93 37.80
N LEU A 13 51.09 -20.09 36.76
CA LEU A 13 50.94 -19.37 35.51
C LEU A 13 49.69 -19.81 34.72
N THR A 14 49.38 -21.11 34.67
CA THR A 14 48.13 -21.59 34.05
C THR A 14 46.89 -21.16 34.83
N TRP A 15 46.92 -21.14 36.16
CA TRP A 15 45.80 -20.63 36.97
C TRP A 15 45.61 -19.13 36.82
N ALA A 16 46.70 -18.34 36.76
CA ALA A 16 46.65 -16.90 36.53
C ALA A 16 46.15 -16.57 35.11
N ILE A 17 46.62 -17.29 34.08
CA ILE A 17 46.14 -17.12 32.71
C ILE A 17 44.66 -17.52 32.61
N ALA A 18 44.24 -18.64 33.20
CA ALA A 18 42.84 -19.06 33.18
C ALA A 18 41.92 -18.02 33.85
N THR A 19 42.26 -17.53 35.04
CA THR A 19 41.46 -16.50 35.74
C THR A 19 41.48 -15.14 35.02
N LEU A 20 42.61 -14.73 34.45
CA LEU A 20 42.68 -13.50 33.64
C LEU A 20 41.85 -13.65 32.35
N THR A 21 41.83 -14.83 31.72
CA THR A 21 41.05 -15.09 30.50
C THR A 21 39.56 -15.09 30.81
N THR A 22 39.11 -15.70 31.92
CA THR A 22 37.69 -15.67 32.34
C THR A 22 37.24 -14.27 32.77
N PHE A 23 38.12 -13.49 33.41
CA PHE A 23 37.83 -12.11 33.82
C PHE A 23 37.80 -11.15 32.61
N VAL A 24 38.74 -11.28 31.67
CA VAL A 24 38.76 -10.49 30.43
C VAL A 24 37.61 -10.89 29.50
N LEU A 25 37.31 -12.19 29.31
CA LEU A 25 36.09 -12.61 28.60
C LEU A 25 34.83 -12.06 29.29
N GLY A 26 34.76 -12.13 30.63
CA GLY A 26 33.64 -11.62 31.42
C GLY A 26 33.46 -10.09 31.35
N ILE A 27 34.55 -9.33 31.20
CA ILE A 27 34.51 -7.88 30.97
C ILE A 27 34.17 -7.56 29.52
N VAL A 28 34.70 -8.30 28.55
CA VAL A 28 34.40 -8.15 27.12
C VAL A 28 32.94 -8.51 26.83
N THR A 29 32.41 -9.56 27.45
CA THR A 29 30.98 -9.91 27.35
C THR A 29 30.11 -8.89 28.08
N LYS A 30 30.45 -8.45 29.29
CA LYS A 30 29.69 -7.38 29.97
C LYS A 30 29.75 -6.04 29.23
N LYS A 31 30.85 -5.67 28.57
CA LYS A 31 30.92 -4.47 27.70
C LYS A 31 30.12 -4.66 26.41
N ALA A 32 30.22 -5.82 25.76
CA ALA A 32 29.41 -6.13 24.57
C ALA A 32 27.90 -6.20 24.87
N GLN A 33 27.53 -6.57 26.10
CA GLN A 33 26.16 -6.74 26.57
C GLN A 33 25.60 -5.48 27.26
N ALA A 34 26.45 -4.63 27.85
CA ALA A 34 26.11 -3.29 28.35
C ALA A 34 26.11 -2.21 27.26
N GLN A 35 26.54 -2.55 26.04
CA GLN A 35 26.62 -1.66 24.88
C GLN A 35 25.71 -2.12 23.75
N LEU A 36 24.51 -2.64 24.08
CA LEU A 36 23.37 -2.48 23.17
C LEU A 36 23.19 -0.97 23.00
N SER A 37 23.46 -0.46 21.79
CA SER A 37 23.41 0.98 21.52
C SER A 37 22.09 1.56 22.02
N ASN A 38 22.07 2.81 22.50
CA ASN A 38 20.81 3.50 22.87
C ASN A 38 19.75 3.35 21.76
N ARG A 39 20.21 3.34 20.51
CA ARG A 39 19.42 3.09 19.29
C ARG A 39 18.81 1.69 19.27
N TYR A 40 19.58 0.62 19.52
CA TYR A 40 19.06 -0.76 19.56
C TYR A 40 17.99 -0.93 20.62
N THR A 41 18.24 -0.46 21.86
CA THR A 41 17.28 -0.57 22.96
C THR A 41 15.97 0.17 22.65
N ARG A 42 16.06 1.38 22.09
CA ARG A 42 14.91 2.15 21.60
C ARG A 42 14.19 1.44 20.45
N GLY A 43 14.96 0.81 19.55
CA GLY A 43 14.47 0.01 18.45
C GLY A 43 13.62 -1.16 18.92
N ILE A 44 14.14 -1.99 19.82
CA ILE A 44 13.41 -3.10 20.43
C ILE A 44 12.14 -2.61 21.13
N LYS A 45 12.21 -1.52 21.90
CA LYS A 45 11.03 -0.96 22.56
C LYS A 45 9.94 -0.57 21.55
N THR A 46 10.32 0.04 20.43
CA THR A 46 9.39 0.47 19.38
C THR A 46 8.85 -0.73 18.61
N LEU A 47 9.72 -1.66 18.21
CA LEU A 47 9.36 -2.91 17.54
C LEU A 47 8.38 -3.73 18.37
N LYS A 48 8.56 -3.83 19.69
CA LYS A 48 7.61 -4.50 20.60
C LYS A 48 6.23 -3.85 20.62
N ARG A 49 6.14 -2.53 20.47
CA ARG A 49 4.85 -1.83 20.38
C ARG A 49 4.14 -2.12 19.06
N VAL A 50 4.90 -2.22 17.97
CA VAL A 50 4.37 -2.52 16.64
C VAL A 50 4.05 -4.01 16.51
N GLY A 51 5.04 -4.90 16.66
CA GLY A 51 4.85 -6.34 16.48
C GLY A 51 4.13 -7.06 17.62
N GLY A 52 3.99 -6.44 18.78
CA GLY A 52 3.28 -7.02 19.92
C GLY A 52 4.00 -8.26 20.47
N LYS A 53 3.24 -9.35 20.71
CA LYS A 53 3.80 -10.62 21.23
C LYS A 53 4.73 -11.31 20.21
N GLU A 54 4.51 -11.09 18.93
CA GLU A 54 5.22 -11.72 17.81
C GLU A 54 6.24 -10.77 17.16
N TYR A 55 6.76 -9.80 17.93
CA TYR A 55 7.60 -8.74 17.39
C TYR A 55 8.92 -9.24 16.79
N ASP A 56 9.39 -10.38 17.26
CA ASP A 56 10.61 -11.06 16.83
C ASP A 56 10.42 -11.84 15.53
N ARG A 57 9.18 -12.14 15.10
CA ARG A 57 8.90 -12.88 13.86
C ARG A 57 9.50 -12.23 12.60
N ALA A 58 9.65 -10.90 12.61
CA ALA A 58 10.28 -10.15 11.52
C ALA A 58 11.82 -10.15 11.59
N ILE A 59 12.41 -10.46 12.74
CA ILE A 59 13.85 -10.32 13.02
C ILE A 59 14.53 -11.68 13.12
N HIS A 60 13.98 -12.62 13.88
CA HIS A 60 14.57 -13.92 14.19
C HIS A 60 15.03 -14.69 12.94
N PRO A 61 14.27 -14.74 11.81
CA PRO A 61 14.76 -15.39 10.60
C PRO A 61 16.06 -14.77 10.06
N LEU A 62 16.24 -13.46 10.22
CA LEU A 62 17.40 -12.72 9.73
C LEU A 62 18.64 -12.97 10.59
N GLU A 63 18.51 -13.21 11.89
CA GLU A 63 19.66 -13.36 12.80
C GLU A 63 20.58 -14.53 12.41
N SER A 64 20.02 -15.59 11.81
CA SER A 64 20.79 -16.77 11.41
C SER A 64 21.61 -16.60 10.12
N PHE A 65 21.17 -15.73 9.20
CA PHE A 65 21.77 -15.59 7.86
C PHE A 65 22.33 -14.19 7.59
N SER A 66 21.72 -13.14 8.17
CA SER A 66 22.18 -11.76 8.08
C SER A 66 21.99 -11.01 9.42
N PRO A 67 22.86 -11.27 10.42
CA PRO A 67 22.83 -10.58 11.71
C PRO A 67 22.86 -9.05 11.59
N ASP A 68 23.59 -8.53 10.59
CA ASP A 68 23.65 -7.10 10.34
C ASP A 68 22.31 -6.52 9.87
N LEU A 69 21.58 -7.22 8.99
CA LEU A 69 20.26 -6.76 8.56
C LEU A 69 19.25 -6.79 9.72
N ALA A 70 19.31 -7.82 10.58
CA ALA A 70 18.53 -7.89 11.80
C ALA A 70 18.80 -6.68 12.71
N ARG A 71 20.09 -6.41 12.98
CA ARG A 71 20.53 -5.25 13.78
C ARG A 71 20.13 -3.92 13.15
N MET A 72 20.33 -3.73 11.84
CA MET A 72 19.97 -2.49 11.15
C MET A 72 18.46 -2.24 11.14
N THR A 73 17.66 -3.29 10.97
CA THR A 73 16.20 -3.18 11.06
C THR A 73 15.78 -2.65 12.43
N ILE A 74 16.38 -3.17 13.50
CA ILE A 74 16.12 -2.73 14.87
C ILE A 74 16.66 -1.32 15.13
N GLU A 75 17.95 -1.08 14.90
CA GLU A 75 18.62 0.19 15.25
C GLU A 75 18.15 1.33 14.37
N HIS A 76 18.18 1.16 13.05
CA HIS A 76 17.87 2.21 12.11
C HIS A 76 16.36 2.33 11.87
N GLY A 77 15.72 1.23 11.44
CA GLY A 77 14.30 1.22 11.15
C GLY A 77 13.46 1.60 12.37
N TYR A 78 13.47 0.75 13.40
CA TYR A 78 12.65 0.99 14.58
C TYR A 78 13.27 2.01 15.54
N GLY A 79 14.59 2.03 15.69
CA GLY A 79 15.29 2.80 16.71
C GLY A 79 15.48 4.27 16.35
N ASP A 80 15.79 4.59 15.10
CA ASP A 80 16.05 5.97 14.67
C ASP A 80 14.89 6.60 13.93
N ILE A 81 14.07 5.82 13.24
CA ILE A 81 13.00 6.35 12.37
C ILE A 81 11.64 6.20 13.04
N ILE A 82 11.16 4.97 13.27
CA ILE A 82 9.78 4.74 13.76
C ILE A 82 9.59 5.24 15.20
N SER A 83 10.65 5.26 16.02
CA SER A 83 10.58 5.72 17.41
C SER A 83 10.37 7.23 17.57
N ARG A 84 10.56 8.02 16.50
CA ARG A 84 10.57 9.48 16.56
C ARG A 84 9.16 10.02 16.87
N PRO A 85 9.02 11.01 17.76
CA PRO A 85 7.72 11.42 18.29
C PRO A 85 6.91 12.34 17.36
N GLY A 86 7.50 12.87 16.28
CA GLY A 86 6.84 13.85 15.42
C GLY A 86 5.70 13.30 14.55
N LEU A 87 5.55 11.98 14.47
CA LEU A 87 4.39 11.29 13.91
C LEU A 87 4.05 10.10 14.81
N ASP A 88 2.81 10.04 15.30
CA ASP A 88 2.39 8.98 16.22
C ASP A 88 2.36 7.60 15.54
N LEU A 89 2.46 6.54 16.34
CA LEU A 89 2.53 5.17 15.80
C LEU A 89 1.27 4.76 15.02
N LYS A 90 0.07 5.29 15.33
CA LYS A 90 -1.13 4.96 14.56
C LYS A 90 -1.00 5.49 13.14
N GLN A 91 -0.58 6.75 12.98
CA GLN A 91 -0.37 7.33 11.65
C GLN A 91 0.80 6.66 10.92
N ARG A 92 1.87 6.30 11.63
CA ARG A 92 3.00 5.56 11.04
C ARG A 92 2.54 4.23 10.46
N GLU A 93 1.77 3.44 11.21
CA GLU A 93 1.31 2.13 10.73
C GLU A 93 0.26 2.24 9.63
N ILE A 94 -0.64 3.24 9.67
CA ILE A 94 -1.56 3.55 8.55
C ILE A 94 -0.76 3.84 7.27
N ALA A 95 0.25 4.71 7.35
CA ALA A 95 1.10 5.04 6.21
C ALA A 95 1.90 3.83 5.69
N THR A 96 2.44 3.00 6.60
CA THR A 96 3.16 1.78 6.23
C THR A 96 2.26 0.78 5.51
N VAL A 97 1.08 0.47 6.06
CA VAL A 97 0.14 -0.48 5.43
C VAL A 97 -0.33 0.05 4.07
N ALA A 98 -0.59 1.35 3.95
CA ALA A 98 -0.92 1.96 2.67
C ALA A 98 0.21 1.77 1.64
N ALA A 99 1.45 2.13 2.00
CA ALA A 99 2.62 1.98 1.13
C ALA A 99 2.88 0.52 0.73
N LEU A 100 2.85 -0.42 1.67
CA LEU A 100 3.08 -1.85 1.41
C LEU A 100 1.96 -2.46 0.55
N THR A 101 0.71 -2.03 0.74
CA THR A 101 -0.41 -2.39 -0.14
C THR A 101 -0.14 -1.90 -1.57
N ALA A 102 0.30 -0.65 -1.73
CA ALA A 102 0.61 -0.09 -3.04
C ALA A 102 1.82 -0.74 -3.74
N ILE A 103 2.78 -1.29 -2.98
CA ILE A 103 3.90 -2.05 -3.53
C ILE A 103 3.44 -3.42 -4.06
N GLY A 104 2.51 -4.09 -3.38
CA GLY A 104 1.81 -5.29 -3.89
C GLY A 104 2.63 -6.58 -4.01
N SER A 105 3.88 -6.61 -3.52
CA SER A 105 4.77 -7.79 -3.58
C SER A 105 5.52 -8.07 -2.27
N VAL A 106 5.05 -7.51 -1.15
CA VAL A 106 5.75 -7.57 0.16
C VAL A 106 4.82 -8.11 1.26
N HIS A 107 4.17 -9.26 0.98
CA HIS A 107 3.08 -9.79 1.82
C HIS A 107 3.48 -10.07 3.28
N PRO A 108 4.67 -10.64 3.59
CA PRO A 108 5.08 -10.84 4.98
C PRO A 108 5.17 -9.53 5.77
N ALA A 109 5.69 -8.47 5.14
CA ALA A 109 5.77 -7.15 5.77
C ALA A 109 4.38 -6.52 5.91
N LEU A 110 3.53 -6.60 4.87
CA LEU A 110 2.16 -6.09 4.94
C LEU A 110 1.37 -6.76 6.06
N LYS A 111 1.47 -8.10 6.18
CA LYS A 111 0.86 -8.88 7.25
C LYS A 111 1.35 -8.44 8.63
N PHE A 112 2.67 -8.29 8.80
CA PHE A 112 3.27 -7.79 10.03
C PHE A 112 2.72 -6.41 10.43
N HIS A 113 2.61 -5.48 9.48
CA HIS A 113 2.13 -4.13 9.75
C HIS A 113 0.61 -4.02 9.88
N ILE A 114 -0.18 -4.97 9.36
CA ILE A 114 -1.61 -5.06 9.69
C ILE A 114 -1.79 -5.49 11.16
N HIS A 115 -0.99 -6.45 11.66
CA HIS A 115 -0.91 -6.69 13.11
C HIS A 115 -0.44 -5.44 13.85
N GLY A 116 0.55 -4.74 13.29
CA GLY A 116 1.08 -3.45 13.74
C GLY A 116 0.01 -2.41 14.01
N MET A 117 -0.78 -2.06 12.99
CA MET A 117 -1.93 -1.15 13.10
C MET A 117 -2.84 -1.50 14.27
N LEU A 118 -3.21 -2.78 14.40
CA LEU A 118 -4.10 -3.23 15.46
C LEU A 118 -3.41 -3.18 16.85
N ASN A 119 -2.11 -3.47 16.95
CA ASN A 119 -1.34 -3.40 18.19
C ASN A 119 -1.18 -1.97 18.72
N VAL A 120 -1.04 -0.99 17.81
CA VAL A 120 -0.94 0.43 18.17
C VAL A 120 -2.32 1.08 18.41
N GLY A 121 -3.40 0.29 18.32
CA GLY A 121 -4.76 0.68 18.69
C GLY A 121 -5.59 1.27 17.56
N CYS A 122 -5.27 0.98 16.28
CA CYS A 122 -6.20 1.20 15.17
C CYS A 122 -7.33 0.16 15.22
N SER A 123 -8.51 0.54 14.75
CA SER A 123 -9.63 -0.40 14.64
C SER A 123 -9.46 -1.33 13.43
N PRO A 124 -10.11 -2.51 13.41
CA PRO A 124 -10.21 -3.33 12.21
C PRO A 124 -10.76 -2.54 11.02
N GLN A 125 -11.76 -1.67 11.24
CA GLN A 125 -12.29 -0.80 10.18
C GLN A 125 -11.22 0.12 9.60
N ALA A 126 -10.32 0.68 10.41
CA ALA A 126 -9.25 1.52 9.89
C ALA A 126 -8.30 0.75 8.96
N VAL A 127 -8.01 -0.53 9.24
CA VAL A 127 -7.24 -1.41 8.34
C VAL A 127 -7.97 -1.57 7.00
N ILE A 128 -9.27 -1.90 7.03
CA ILE A 128 -10.09 -2.06 5.82
C ILE A 128 -10.10 -0.79 4.99
N GLU A 129 -10.32 0.37 5.63
CA GLU A 129 -10.37 1.66 4.93
C GLU A 129 -9.01 2.09 4.39
N THR A 130 -7.90 1.77 5.06
CA THR A 130 -6.54 2.02 4.53
C THR A 130 -6.30 1.21 3.24
N ILE A 131 -6.68 -0.07 3.22
CA ILE A 131 -6.49 -0.95 2.06
C ILE A 131 -7.45 -0.57 0.92
N LEU A 132 -8.73 -0.27 1.22
CA LEU A 132 -9.70 0.19 0.22
C LEU A 132 -9.29 1.52 -0.43
N HIS A 133 -8.64 2.41 0.33
CA HIS A 133 -8.13 3.68 -0.20
C HIS A 133 -7.08 3.46 -1.30
N ALA A 134 -6.36 2.34 -1.27
CA ALA A 134 -5.37 1.99 -2.27
C ALA A 134 -5.97 1.72 -3.66
N ILE A 135 -7.29 1.48 -3.78
CA ILE A 135 -7.95 1.29 -5.09
C ILE A 135 -7.65 2.46 -6.05
N VAL A 136 -7.65 3.70 -5.54
CA VAL A 136 -7.44 4.91 -6.35
C VAL A 136 -5.98 5.06 -6.80
N TYR A 137 -5.03 4.62 -5.97
CA TYR A 137 -3.61 4.94 -6.14
C TYR A 137 -2.76 3.76 -6.64
N ALA A 138 -3.21 2.53 -6.37
CA ALA A 138 -2.54 1.29 -6.72
C ALA A 138 -3.44 0.29 -7.48
N GLY A 139 -4.73 0.62 -7.64
CA GLY A 139 -5.69 -0.20 -8.39
C GLY A 139 -6.36 -1.30 -7.55
N PHE A 140 -7.41 -1.91 -8.12
CA PHE A 140 -8.14 -3.01 -7.49
C PHE A 140 -7.27 -4.23 -7.13
N PRO A 141 -6.33 -4.70 -7.97
CA PRO A 141 -5.49 -5.85 -7.64
C PRO A 141 -4.77 -5.71 -6.29
N ALA A 142 -4.11 -4.58 -6.05
CA ALA A 142 -3.40 -4.29 -4.81
C ALA A 142 -4.34 -4.29 -3.59
N ALA A 143 -5.52 -3.68 -3.73
CA ALA A 143 -6.51 -3.64 -2.65
C ALA A 143 -7.10 -5.03 -2.35
N GLN A 144 -7.37 -5.86 -3.37
CA GLN A 144 -7.88 -7.22 -3.21
C GLN A 144 -6.88 -8.15 -2.51
N ASP A 145 -5.62 -8.07 -2.92
CA ASP A 145 -4.54 -8.84 -2.29
C ASP A 145 -4.34 -8.41 -0.83
N GLY A 146 -4.24 -7.09 -0.57
CA GLY A 146 -4.18 -6.56 0.78
C GLY A 146 -5.37 -6.99 1.64
N MET A 147 -6.58 -7.04 1.06
CA MET A 147 -7.79 -7.49 1.77
C MET A 147 -7.71 -8.97 2.15
N THR A 148 -7.12 -9.80 1.29
CA THR A 148 -6.90 -11.22 1.59
C THR A 148 -5.95 -11.38 2.78
N ILE A 149 -4.86 -10.61 2.81
CA ILE A 149 -3.90 -10.61 3.93
C ILE A 149 -4.58 -10.09 5.21
N ALA A 150 -5.40 -9.04 5.13
CA ALA A 150 -6.16 -8.55 6.28
C ALA A 150 -7.13 -9.60 6.83
N ARG A 151 -7.80 -10.37 5.97
CA ARG A 151 -8.67 -11.49 6.36
C ARG A 151 -7.88 -12.55 7.13
N GLU A 152 -6.70 -12.91 6.65
CA GLU A 152 -5.83 -13.85 7.36
C GLU A 152 -5.47 -13.34 8.76
N VAL A 153 -5.06 -12.07 8.88
CA VAL A 153 -4.73 -11.46 10.17
C VAL A 153 -5.94 -11.45 11.11
N PHE A 154 -7.13 -11.10 10.62
CA PHE A 154 -8.32 -11.05 11.46
C PHE A 154 -8.69 -12.45 11.97
N LYS A 155 -8.54 -13.47 11.12
CA LYS A 155 -8.72 -14.88 11.49
C LYS A 155 -7.68 -15.33 12.51
N GLU A 156 -6.39 -15.06 12.29
CA GLU A 156 -5.30 -15.41 13.21
C GLU A 156 -5.48 -14.77 14.59
N ARG A 157 -6.07 -13.57 14.63
CA ARG A 157 -6.37 -12.85 15.87
C ARG A 157 -7.73 -13.19 16.47
N ASN A 158 -8.51 -14.08 15.85
CA ASN A 158 -9.88 -14.43 16.24
C ASN A 158 -10.76 -13.18 16.46
N LEU A 159 -10.63 -12.17 15.59
CA LEU A 159 -11.40 -10.94 15.70
C LEU A 159 -12.84 -11.19 15.29
N GLN A 160 -13.78 -10.84 16.18
CA GLN A 160 -15.20 -10.78 15.88
C GLN A 160 -15.50 -9.48 15.12
N PHE A 161 -15.06 -9.41 13.86
CA PHE A 161 -15.28 -8.27 12.99
C PHE A 161 -16.57 -8.47 12.19
N LYS A 162 -17.47 -7.49 12.25
CA LYS A 162 -18.65 -7.42 11.40
C LYS A 162 -18.43 -6.28 10.40
N PRO A 163 -18.29 -6.57 9.10
CA PRO A 163 -18.11 -5.53 8.11
C PRO A 163 -19.32 -4.59 8.09
N VAL A 164 -19.04 -3.29 8.10
CA VAL A 164 -20.06 -2.25 7.93
C VAL A 164 -19.73 -1.49 6.65
N SER A 165 -20.76 -1.25 5.83
CA SER A 165 -20.61 -0.39 4.66
C SER A 165 -20.31 1.04 5.12
N SER A 166 -19.15 1.55 4.72
CA SER A 166 -18.74 2.94 4.99
C SER A 166 -19.04 3.88 3.82
N ARG A 167 -19.85 3.44 2.85
CA ARG A 167 -20.18 4.22 1.65
C ARG A 167 -20.85 5.54 2.02
N PRO A 168 -20.46 6.66 1.40
CA PRO A 168 -21.12 7.92 1.63
C PRO A 168 -22.56 7.91 1.07
N GLN A 169 -23.42 8.69 1.69
CA GLN A 169 -24.80 8.89 1.25
C GLN A 169 -24.91 10.20 0.45
N GLY A 170 -25.68 10.18 -0.63
CA GLY A 170 -25.92 11.34 -1.48
C GLY A 170 -25.28 11.25 -2.87
N ASP A 171 -25.26 12.38 -3.57
CA ASP A 171 -24.71 12.47 -4.91
C ASP A 171 -23.18 12.45 -4.87
N ARG A 172 -22.58 11.41 -5.47
CA ARG A 172 -21.12 11.21 -5.45
C ARG A 172 -20.37 12.31 -6.19
N TYR A 173 -20.95 12.89 -7.25
CA TYR A 173 -20.29 13.99 -7.94
C TYR A 173 -20.19 15.20 -7.01
N GLN A 174 -21.28 15.56 -6.33
CA GLN A 174 -21.31 16.69 -5.38
C GLN A 174 -20.36 16.47 -4.21
N LEU A 175 -20.38 15.27 -3.62
CA LEU A 175 -19.43 14.86 -2.58
C LEU A 175 -17.98 14.93 -3.07
N GLY A 176 -17.73 14.60 -4.34
CA GLY A 176 -16.42 14.67 -4.95
C GLY A 176 -15.93 16.11 -5.08
N ILE A 177 -16.79 17.03 -5.52
CA ILE A 177 -16.48 18.47 -5.56
C ILE A 177 -16.23 19.01 -4.16
N GLN A 178 -17.07 18.65 -3.18
CA GLN A 178 -16.89 19.06 -1.79
C GLN A 178 -15.54 18.58 -1.23
N ASN A 179 -15.21 17.30 -1.44
CA ASN A 179 -13.92 16.74 -1.01
C ASN A 179 -12.74 17.47 -1.66
N LEU A 180 -12.80 17.69 -2.98
CA LEU A 180 -11.76 18.43 -3.69
C LEU A 180 -11.60 19.85 -3.13
N ARG A 181 -12.69 20.52 -2.71
CA ARG A 181 -12.60 21.87 -2.11
C ARG A 181 -11.87 21.85 -0.77
N GLN A 182 -12.09 20.80 0.03
CA GLN A 182 -11.42 20.62 1.31
C GLN A 182 -9.92 20.33 1.14
N THR A 183 -9.54 19.47 0.18
CA THR A 183 -8.17 18.99 0.05
C THR A 183 -7.34 19.77 -0.97
N GLY A 184 -7.95 20.20 -2.08
CA GLY A 184 -7.28 20.77 -3.24
C GLY A 184 -7.08 22.29 -3.21
N GLY A 185 -7.76 23.02 -2.31
CA GLY A 185 -7.71 24.49 -2.30
C GLY A 185 -8.13 25.07 -3.65
N GLU A 186 -7.43 26.11 -4.12
CA GLU A 186 -7.69 26.78 -5.42
C GLU A 186 -7.61 25.87 -6.66
N LYS A 187 -6.95 24.70 -6.54
CA LYS A 187 -6.72 23.78 -7.66
C LYS A 187 -7.92 22.92 -8.03
N VAL A 188 -9.06 23.07 -7.35
CA VAL A 188 -10.24 22.21 -7.55
C VAL A 188 -10.70 22.19 -9.00
N GLN A 189 -10.87 23.38 -9.60
CA GLN A 189 -11.34 23.47 -10.98
C GLN A 189 -10.40 22.72 -11.92
N HIS A 190 -9.09 22.95 -11.77
CA HIS A 190 -8.07 22.26 -12.55
C HIS A 190 -8.21 20.74 -12.38
N VAL A 191 -8.19 20.21 -11.16
CA VAL A 191 -8.29 18.76 -10.93
C VAL A 191 -9.60 18.18 -11.49
N ALA A 192 -10.71 18.89 -11.34
CA ALA A 192 -12.01 18.43 -11.80
C ALA A 192 -12.12 18.42 -13.33
N THR A 193 -11.53 19.39 -14.03
CA THR A 193 -11.74 19.58 -15.47
C THR A 193 -10.51 19.37 -16.35
N GLN A 194 -9.34 19.07 -15.79
CA GLN A 194 -8.06 18.93 -16.52
C GLN A 194 -8.19 18.03 -17.76
N PHE A 195 -8.97 16.96 -17.67
CA PHE A 195 -9.17 16.00 -18.74
C PHE A 195 -10.55 16.06 -19.39
N ALA A 196 -11.38 17.06 -19.09
CA ALA A 196 -12.78 17.08 -19.51
C ALA A 196 -12.95 17.13 -21.03
N GLU A 197 -12.10 17.88 -21.74
CA GLU A 197 -12.15 17.99 -23.20
C GLU A 197 -11.68 16.71 -23.90
N MET A 198 -10.57 16.13 -23.43
CA MET A 198 -9.97 14.93 -24.05
C MET A 198 -10.68 13.63 -23.65
N ALA A 199 -11.07 13.51 -22.38
CA ALA A 199 -11.58 12.28 -21.77
C ALA A 199 -12.66 12.61 -20.71
N PRO A 200 -13.87 13.05 -21.13
CA PRO A 200 -14.91 13.53 -20.22
C PRO A 200 -15.35 12.49 -19.18
N ASP A 201 -15.44 11.21 -19.56
CA ASP A 201 -15.75 10.13 -18.61
C ASP A 201 -14.65 9.93 -17.57
N PHE A 202 -13.38 10.11 -17.95
CA PHE A 202 -12.26 9.96 -17.02
C PHE A 202 -12.25 11.09 -15.99
N SER A 203 -12.48 12.34 -16.44
CA SER A 203 -12.67 13.49 -15.56
C SER A 203 -13.87 13.28 -14.61
N ARG A 204 -15.01 12.82 -15.13
CA ARG A 204 -16.19 12.51 -14.31
C ARG A 204 -15.92 11.42 -13.27
N LEU A 205 -15.30 10.29 -13.65
CA LEU A 205 -15.01 9.19 -12.73
C LEU A 205 -13.97 9.58 -11.66
N THR A 206 -13.04 10.48 -11.99
CA THR A 206 -12.12 11.05 -10.99
C THR A 206 -12.89 11.80 -9.90
N VAL A 207 -13.91 12.58 -10.28
CA VAL A 207 -14.76 13.30 -9.31
C VAL A 207 -15.69 12.33 -8.58
N GLU A 208 -16.45 11.48 -9.28
CA GLU A 208 -17.47 10.63 -8.66
C GLU A 208 -16.89 9.47 -7.85
N PHE A 209 -15.96 8.70 -8.42
CA PHE A 209 -15.48 7.47 -7.79
C PHE A 209 -14.30 7.73 -6.87
N ALA A 210 -13.24 8.37 -7.36
CA ALA A 210 -12.09 8.62 -6.50
C ALA A 210 -12.47 9.58 -5.37
N ARG A 211 -12.93 10.79 -5.70
CA ARG A 211 -13.21 11.84 -4.70
C ARG A 211 -14.56 11.65 -4.01
N GLY A 212 -15.60 11.34 -4.77
CA GLY A 212 -16.98 11.26 -4.28
C GLY A 212 -17.31 10.00 -3.49
N GLU A 213 -16.74 8.87 -3.87
CA GLU A 213 -16.94 7.59 -3.19
C GLU A 213 -15.79 7.31 -2.21
N ILE A 214 -14.59 6.99 -2.72
CA ILE A 214 -13.50 6.44 -1.89
C ILE A 214 -13.01 7.41 -0.83
N TRP A 215 -12.78 8.68 -1.18
CA TRP A 215 -12.31 9.71 -0.24
C TRP A 215 -13.33 10.12 0.81
N ASN A 216 -14.63 9.97 0.54
CA ASN A 216 -15.72 10.32 1.44
C ASN A 216 -16.18 9.15 2.33
N ARG A 217 -15.54 7.97 2.24
CA ARG A 217 -15.82 6.86 3.15
C ARG A 217 -15.45 7.20 4.58
N SER A 218 -16.26 6.76 5.54
CA SER A 218 -15.96 6.89 6.97
C SER A 218 -14.86 5.91 7.42
N GLY A 219 -14.42 5.99 8.68
CA GLY A 219 -13.44 5.07 9.28
C GLY A 219 -11.98 5.52 9.28
N LEU A 220 -11.62 6.49 8.43
CA LEU A 220 -10.37 7.25 8.51
C LEU A 220 -10.66 8.75 8.47
N SER A 221 -9.89 9.55 9.21
CA SER A 221 -9.96 11.01 9.08
C SER A 221 -9.35 11.46 7.75
N LEU A 222 -9.73 12.65 7.27
CA LEU A 222 -9.11 13.24 6.08
C LEU A 222 -7.58 13.37 6.22
N LYS A 223 -7.09 13.78 7.40
CA LYS A 223 -5.66 13.81 7.70
C LYS A 223 -5.00 12.45 7.45
N SER A 224 -5.56 11.38 8.00
CA SER A 224 -5.02 10.03 7.82
C SER A 224 -5.11 9.54 6.38
N ARG A 225 -6.18 9.87 5.64
CA ARG A 225 -6.29 9.54 4.22
C ARG A 225 -5.24 10.27 3.38
N GLU A 226 -4.97 11.54 3.65
CA GLU A 226 -3.92 12.30 2.96
C GLU A 226 -2.52 11.74 3.25
N LEU A 227 -2.20 11.45 4.51
CA LEU A 227 -0.91 10.85 4.87
C LEU A 227 -0.74 9.45 4.26
N ALA A 228 -1.78 8.60 4.30
CA ALA A 228 -1.78 7.29 3.64
C ALA A 228 -1.59 7.43 2.13
N THR A 229 -2.24 8.41 1.51
CA THR A 229 -2.12 8.69 0.08
C THR A 229 -0.69 9.11 -0.28
N LEU A 230 -0.12 10.05 0.48
CA LEU A 230 1.24 10.49 0.27
C LEU A 230 2.22 9.31 0.36
N ALA A 231 2.04 8.41 1.33
CA ALA A 231 2.85 7.20 1.45
C ALA A 231 2.73 6.28 0.21
N MET A 232 1.51 6.06 -0.31
CA MET A 232 1.29 5.28 -1.53
C MET A 232 1.93 5.91 -2.77
N VAL A 233 1.72 7.21 -2.97
CA VAL A 233 2.27 7.97 -4.12
C VAL A 233 3.81 7.86 -4.12
N VAL A 234 4.44 8.03 -2.97
CA VAL A 234 5.89 7.87 -2.81
C VAL A 234 6.32 6.42 -3.06
N ALA A 235 5.62 5.43 -2.50
CA ALA A 235 5.94 4.01 -2.67
C ALA A 235 5.85 3.55 -4.13
N SER A 236 4.85 4.04 -4.87
CA SER A 236 4.69 3.80 -6.32
C SER A 236 5.74 4.53 -7.17
N GLY A 237 6.58 5.38 -6.57
CA GLY A 237 7.63 6.11 -7.26
C GLY A 237 7.14 7.33 -8.04
N ASN A 238 5.90 7.78 -7.80
CA ASN A 238 5.41 9.03 -8.36
C ASN A 238 5.96 10.20 -7.51
N HIS A 239 6.63 11.14 -8.17
CA HIS A 239 7.35 12.25 -7.53
C HIS A 239 6.98 13.61 -8.14
N ASN A 240 5.84 13.67 -8.84
CA ASN A 240 5.42 14.83 -9.62
C ASN A 240 4.37 15.65 -8.85
N SER A 241 3.53 16.39 -9.57
CA SER A 241 2.45 17.23 -9.03
C SER A 241 1.53 16.50 -8.03
N SER A 242 1.45 15.17 -8.08
CA SER A 242 0.72 14.36 -7.09
C SER A 242 1.29 14.48 -5.67
N VAL A 243 2.62 14.45 -5.49
CA VAL A 243 3.23 14.63 -4.16
C VAL A 243 2.93 16.02 -3.64
N GLN A 244 3.09 17.04 -4.48
CA GLN A 244 2.79 18.43 -4.10
C GLN A 244 1.33 18.60 -3.68
N TYR A 245 0.40 18.06 -4.48
CA TYR A 245 -1.04 18.09 -4.19
C TYR A 245 -1.37 17.48 -2.84
N HIS A 246 -0.82 16.30 -2.53
CA HIS A 246 -1.13 15.58 -1.29
C HIS A 246 -0.39 16.14 -0.06
N VAL A 247 0.77 16.80 -0.23
CA VAL A 247 1.38 17.59 0.85
C VAL A 247 0.49 18.76 1.23
N GLU A 248 0.00 19.53 0.26
CA GLU A 248 -0.94 20.63 0.55
C GLU A 248 -2.26 20.13 1.14
N GLY A 249 -2.82 19.04 0.59
CA GLY A 249 -4.03 18.41 1.09
C GLY A 249 -3.90 17.91 2.53
N ALA A 250 -2.76 17.32 2.88
CA ALA A 250 -2.47 16.92 4.25
C ALA A 250 -2.47 18.12 5.20
N LEU A 251 -1.79 19.21 4.83
CA LEU A 251 -1.76 20.45 5.63
C LEU A 251 -3.17 21.05 5.82
N ARG A 252 -3.97 21.14 4.75
CA ARG A 252 -5.38 21.60 4.82
C ARG A 252 -6.25 20.68 5.69
N SER A 253 -5.93 19.40 5.73
CA SER A 253 -6.59 18.40 6.56
C SER A 253 -6.10 18.37 8.01
N GLY A 254 -5.21 19.29 8.40
CA GLY A 254 -4.70 19.44 9.76
C GLY A 254 -3.44 18.64 10.09
N ALA A 255 -2.73 18.11 9.08
CA ALA A 255 -1.37 17.62 9.30
C ALA A 255 -0.41 18.79 9.52
N THR A 256 0.60 18.56 10.35
CA THR A 256 1.70 19.50 10.54
C THR A 256 2.82 19.25 9.54
N GLU A 257 3.62 20.27 9.23
CA GLU A 257 4.85 20.11 8.45
C GLU A 257 5.79 19.05 9.08
N THR A 258 5.84 18.96 10.41
CA THR A 258 6.58 17.94 11.14
C THR A 258 6.07 16.52 10.85
N GLU A 259 4.76 16.29 10.92
CA GLU A 259 4.16 14.98 10.62
C GLU A 259 4.48 14.54 9.19
N ILE A 260 4.42 15.45 8.22
CA ILE A 260 4.74 15.17 6.82
C ILE A 260 6.22 14.83 6.64
N LYS A 261 7.13 15.59 7.26
CA LYS A 261 8.57 15.30 7.24
C LYS A 261 8.90 13.94 7.85
N GLU A 262 8.25 13.58 8.95
CA GLU A 262 8.42 12.30 9.62
C GLU A 262 7.86 11.12 8.81
N LEU A 263 6.77 11.34 8.06
CA LEU A 263 6.26 10.37 7.09
C LEU A 263 7.24 10.17 5.93
N LEU A 264 7.75 11.25 5.34
CA LEU A 264 8.72 11.16 4.25
C LEU A 264 10.00 10.46 4.73
N LEU A 265 10.50 10.79 5.92
CA LEU A 265 11.64 10.09 6.51
C LEU A 265 11.35 8.59 6.69
N GLN A 266 10.14 8.21 7.10
CA GLN A 266 9.74 6.81 7.20
C GLN A 266 9.72 6.10 5.84
N MET A 267 9.42 6.79 4.75
CA MET A 267 9.43 6.20 3.40
C MET A 267 10.83 5.76 2.95
N THR A 268 11.92 6.25 3.56
CA THR A 268 13.26 5.72 3.24
C THR A 268 13.39 4.23 3.56
N VAL A 269 12.66 3.74 4.58
CA VAL A 269 12.65 2.34 5.02
C VAL A 269 11.80 1.48 4.09
N TYR A 270 10.60 1.95 3.73
CA TYR A 270 9.61 1.14 3.02
C TYR A 270 9.59 1.32 1.50
N ALA A 271 9.89 2.53 1.01
CA ALA A 271 9.94 2.86 -0.41
C ALA A 271 11.37 3.02 -0.95
N GLY A 272 12.36 3.12 -0.05
CA GLY A 272 13.76 3.32 -0.39
C GLY A 272 14.14 4.79 -0.60
N TYR A 273 15.44 5.06 -0.53
CA TYR A 273 16.00 6.41 -0.61
C TYR A 273 15.69 7.16 -1.92
N PRO A 274 15.88 6.59 -3.13
CA PRO A 274 15.71 7.35 -4.37
C PRO A 274 14.31 7.94 -4.54
N LYS A 275 13.27 7.12 -4.31
CA LYS A 275 11.86 7.56 -4.39
C LYS A 275 11.56 8.62 -3.34
N THR A 276 12.07 8.42 -2.13
CA THR A 276 11.86 9.35 -1.01
C THR A 276 12.55 10.69 -1.23
N LEU A 277 13.77 10.72 -1.77
CA LEU A 277 14.49 11.97 -2.06
C LEU A 277 13.76 12.83 -3.08
N ALA A 278 13.22 12.21 -4.14
CA ALA A 278 12.42 12.93 -5.13
C ALA A 278 11.14 13.52 -4.49
N ALA A 279 10.48 12.77 -3.60
CA ALA A 279 9.32 13.26 -2.86
C ALA A 279 9.66 14.39 -1.88
N VAL A 280 10.81 14.31 -1.20
CA VAL A 280 11.30 15.38 -0.31
C VAL A 280 11.55 16.67 -1.08
N ALA A 281 12.15 16.59 -2.28
CA ALA A 281 12.34 17.77 -3.13
C ALA A 281 10.99 18.41 -3.53
N ALA A 282 10.00 17.61 -3.91
CA ALA A 282 8.66 18.09 -4.21
C ALA A 282 7.98 18.75 -2.99
N ALA A 283 8.09 18.13 -1.80
CA ALA A 283 7.55 18.69 -0.56
C ALA A 283 8.26 19.97 -0.13
N GLN A 284 9.58 20.07 -0.32
CA GLN A 284 10.36 21.27 -0.04
C GLN A 284 9.88 22.45 -0.87
N GLN A 285 9.55 22.23 -2.15
CA GLN A 285 8.97 23.28 -3.00
C GLN A 285 7.66 23.79 -2.39
N VAL A 286 6.75 22.89 -1.99
CA VAL A 286 5.48 23.28 -1.36
C VAL A 286 5.73 24.09 -0.08
N PHE A 287 6.61 23.65 0.81
CA PHE A 287 6.90 24.40 2.04
C PHE A 287 7.53 25.78 1.76
N ALA A 288 8.32 25.92 0.70
CA ALA A 288 8.87 27.21 0.29
C ALA A 288 7.77 28.15 -0.21
N ASP A 289 6.87 27.66 -1.08
CA ASP A 289 5.76 28.44 -1.62
C ASP A 289 4.79 28.89 -0.51
N LEU A 290 4.49 27.99 0.43
CA LEU A 290 3.63 28.28 1.58
C LEU A 290 4.21 29.30 2.55
N LYS A 291 5.54 29.38 2.69
CA LYS A 291 6.17 30.43 3.52
C LYS A 291 5.99 31.82 2.91
N GLN A 292 5.86 31.92 1.59
CA GLN A 292 5.65 33.18 0.90
C GLN A 292 4.17 33.58 0.86
N GLN A 293 3.27 32.60 0.68
CA GLN A 293 1.87 32.86 0.32
C GLN A 293 0.86 32.44 1.41
N GLY A 294 1.31 31.73 2.45
CA GLY A 294 0.42 31.02 3.39
C GLY A 294 -0.23 29.80 2.74
N ILE A 295 -1.03 29.04 3.50
CA ILE A 295 -1.87 27.97 2.93
C ILE A 295 -3.03 28.63 2.20
N PRO A 296 -3.18 28.45 0.87
CA PRO A 296 -4.30 29.04 0.13
C PRO A 296 -5.62 28.56 0.70
N ALA A 297 -6.58 29.49 0.82
CA ALA A 297 -7.92 29.19 1.31
C ALA A 297 -8.62 28.15 0.42
N ALA A 298 -9.64 27.49 0.97
CA ALA A 298 -10.49 26.61 0.18
C ALA A 298 -11.17 27.40 -0.96
N SER A 299 -11.27 26.80 -2.15
CA SER A 299 -11.92 27.46 -3.28
C SER A 299 -13.36 27.92 -2.94
N PRO A 300 -13.79 29.08 -3.47
CA PRO A 300 -15.20 29.47 -3.50
C PRO A 300 -16.04 28.46 -4.32
N GLN A 301 -17.36 28.66 -4.29
CA GLN A 301 -18.34 27.80 -4.95
C GLN A 301 -18.07 27.69 -6.47
N LEU A 302 -18.22 26.48 -7.04
CA LEU A 302 -17.87 26.19 -8.44
C LEU A 302 -19.13 25.96 -9.27
N ASP A 303 -19.13 26.41 -10.53
CA ASP A 303 -20.20 26.16 -11.51
C ASP A 303 -20.38 24.66 -11.86
N LEU A 304 -19.48 23.81 -11.36
CA LEU A 304 -19.54 22.36 -11.48
C LEU A 304 -20.72 21.74 -10.70
N GLU A 305 -21.34 22.48 -9.77
CA GLU A 305 -22.40 21.99 -8.86
C GLU A 305 -23.75 21.76 -9.57
N ASN A 306 -23.97 22.23 -10.80
CA ASN A 306 -25.28 22.20 -11.49
C ASN A 306 -25.47 21.05 -12.50
N ARG A 307 -24.71 19.94 -12.40
CA ARG A 307 -24.77 18.85 -13.39
C ARG A 307 -25.98 17.90 -13.17
N ARG A 308 -26.45 17.26 -14.26
CA ARG A 308 -27.61 16.33 -14.31
C ARG A 308 -27.52 15.20 -13.28
N GLN A 309 -28.70 14.73 -12.89
CA GLN A 309 -29.00 13.65 -11.92
C GLN A 309 -28.02 12.47 -11.97
N ALA A 310 -27.39 12.17 -10.83
CA ALA A 310 -26.50 11.03 -10.71
C ALA A 310 -27.23 9.71 -10.99
N GLU A 311 -26.59 8.85 -11.79
CA GLU A 311 -27.03 7.46 -11.94
C GLU A 311 -27.00 6.74 -10.58
N SER A 312 -27.94 5.82 -10.33
CA SER A 312 -27.97 5.04 -9.09
C SER A 312 -26.88 3.97 -9.01
N ASN A 313 -26.47 3.60 -7.80
CA ASN A 313 -25.52 2.49 -7.60
C ASN A 313 -26.06 1.17 -8.17
N GLU A 314 -27.37 0.96 -8.07
CA GLU A 314 -28.04 -0.24 -8.58
C GLU A 314 -27.98 -0.35 -10.11
N ALA A 315 -28.17 0.76 -10.83
CA ALA A 315 -28.05 0.76 -12.29
C ALA A 315 -26.62 0.41 -12.75
N ARG A 316 -25.59 0.98 -12.08
CA ARG A 316 -24.19 0.61 -12.32
C ARG A 316 -23.93 -0.85 -12.02
N TYR A 317 -24.44 -1.34 -10.90
CA TYR A 317 -24.26 -2.72 -10.45
C TYR A 317 -24.81 -3.70 -11.50
N ARG A 318 -26.06 -3.50 -11.95
CA ARG A 318 -26.69 -4.35 -12.98
C ARG A 318 -25.90 -4.35 -14.28
N ARG A 319 -25.55 -3.18 -14.79
CA ARG A 319 -24.72 -3.07 -16.01
C ARG A 319 -23.36 -3.76 -15.85
N GLY A 320 -22.76 -3.66 -14.66
CA GLY A 320 -21.52 -4.34 -14.32
C GLY A 320 -21.65 -5.86 -14.27
N LEU A 321 -22.75 -6.36 -13.70
CA LEU A 321 -23.06 -7.77 -13.68
C LEU A 321 -23.24 -8.32 -15.12
N ASP A 322 -23.98 -7.60 -15.97
CA ASP A 322 -24.18 -7.97 -17.37
C ASP A 322 -22.86 -7.98 -18.14
N ALA A 323 -21.99 -6.99 -17.93
CA ALA A 323 -20.67 -6.93 -18.57
C ALA A 323 -19.76 -8.07 -18.09
N LEU A 324 -19.73 -8.36 -16.78
CA LEU A 324 -18.96 -9.48 -16.25
C LEU A 324 -19.48 -10.82 -16.76
N ASN A 325 -20.80 -11.04 -16.86
CA ASN A 325 -21.38 -12.27 -17.37
C ASN A 325 -21.04 -12.53 -18.85
N GLN A 326 -20.76 -11.48 -19.63
CA GLN A 326 -20.28 -11.62 -21.01
C GLN A 326 -18.81 -12.04 -21.09
N ILE A 327 -18.00 -11.66 -20.09
CA ILE A 327 -16.55 -11.92 -20.03
C ILE A 327 -16.25 -13.24 -19.33
N SER A 328 -16.93 -13.47 -18.22
CA SER A 328 -16.71 -14.58 -17.31
C SER A 328 -17.85 -15.58 -17.42
N LYS A 329 -17.49 -16.86 -17.41
CA LYS A 329 -18.48 -17.94 -17.20
C LYS A 329 -18.88 -18.08 -15.72
N ALA A 330 -18.26 -17.35 -14.80
CA ALA A 330 -18.59 -17.34 -13.38
C ALA A 330 -19.60 -16.23 -13.05
N SER A 331 -20.46 -16.49 -12.06
CA SER A 331 -21.46 -15.51 -11.59
C SER A 331 -20.77 -14.32 -10.92
N GLY A 332 -21.12 -13.09 -11.33
CA GLY A 332 -20.68 -11.88 -10.63
C GLY A 332 -21.10 -11.82 -9.16
N GLU A 333 -22.13 -12.55 -8.76
CA GLU A 333 -22.50 -12.71 -7.34
C GLU A 333 -21.39 -13.40 -6.54
N ALA A 334 -20.63 -14.31 -7.15
CA ALA A 334 -19.51 -14.98 -6.49
C ALA A 334 -18.39 -13.99 -6.14
N VAL A 335 -18.18 -12.96 -6.97
CA VAL A 335 -17.22 -11.88 -6.71
C VAL A 335 -17.66 -11.02 -5.53
N VAL A 336 -18.96 -10.73 -5.41
CA VAL A 336 -19.47 -9.98 -4.25
C VAL A 336 -19.32 -10.81 -2.97
N LYS A 337 -19.77 -12.06 -3.03
CA LYS A 337 -19.75 -12.98 -1.89
C LYS A 337 -18.34 -13.25 -1.37
N SER A 338 -17.34 -13.24 -2.25
CA SER A 338 -15.95 -13.49 -1.87
C SER A 338 -15.34 -12.41 -0.97
N PHE A 339 -15.98 -11.25 -0.80
CA PHE A 339 -15.55 -10.18 0.10
C PHE A 339 -16.59 -9.80 1.18
N GLU A 340 -17.73 -10.48 1.23
CA GLU A 340 -18.85 -10.14 2.14
C GLU A 340 -18.45 -10.19 3.63
N ASP A 341 -17.54 -11.11 3.98
CA ASP A 341 -17.05 -11.35 5.34
C ASP A 341 -16.07 -10.29 5.86
N ILE A 342 -15.54 -9.44 4.99
CA ILE A 342 -14.49 -8.47 5.34
C ILE A 342 -14.69 -7.06 4.78
N ALA A 343 -15.06 -6.93 3.51
CA ALA A 343 -15.20 -5.66 2.81
C ALA A 343 -16.29 -5.78 1.73
N PRO A 344 -17.59 -5.83 2.10
CA PRO A 344 -18.68 -6.06 1.17
C PRO A 344 -18.75 -5.00 0.05
N ASP A 345 -18.29 -3.77 0.34
CA ASP A 345 -18.23 -2.70 -0.66
C ASP A 345 -17.20 -2.98 -1.76
N LEU A 346 -16.12 -3.72 -1.50
CA LEU A 346 -15.09 -4.03 -2.49
C LEU A 346 -15.66 -4.86 -3.64
N GLY A 347 -16.39 -5.93 -3.31
CA GLY A 347 -17.07 -6.77 -4.27
C GLY A 347 -18.04 -5.97 -5.14
N ARG A 348 -18.79 -5.05 -4.52
CA ARG A 348 -19.67 -4.13 -5.23
C ARG A 348 -18.93 -3.14 -6.11
N TYR A 349 -17.81 -2.57 -5.66
CA TYR A 349 -17.02 -1.65 -6.48
C TYR A 349 -16.43 -2.31 -7.73
N ILE A 350 -16.02 -3.58 -7.65
CA ILE A 350 -15.56 -4.31 -8.82
C ILE A 350 -16.66 -4.36 -9.89
N LEU A 351 -17.89 -4.67 -9.50
CA LEU A 351 -19.02 -4.71 -10.44
C LEU A 351 -19.44 -3.30 -10.88
N GLU A 352 -19.69 -2.39 -9.95
CA GLU A 352 -20.22 -1.05 -10.24
C GLU A 352 -19.24 -0.18 -11.04
N PHE A 353 -17.96 -0.16 -10.63
CA PHE A 353 -16.94 0.69 -11.23
C PHE A 353 -16.20 -0.03 -12.35
N SER A 354 -15.52 -1.14 -12.07
CA SER A 354 -14.69 -1.79 -13.08
C SER A 354 -15.56 -2.30 -14.22
N TYR A 355 -16.54 -3.16 -13.95
CA TYR A 355 -17.36 -3.70 -15.02
C TYR A 355 -18.41 -2.71 -15.53
N GLY A 356 -19.10 -2.02 -14.62
CA GLY A 356 -20.23 -1.14 -14.91
C GLY A 356 -19.88 0.27 -15.37
N ASN A 357 -18.66 0.77 -15.13
CA ASN A 357 -18.24 2.07 -15.65
C ASN A 357 -17.06 1.98 -16.63
N VAL A 358 -16.21 0.95 -16.56
CA VAL A 358 -15.03 0.84 -17.45
C VAL A 358 -15.25 -0.19 -18.56
N PHE A 359 -15.57 -1.45 -18.25
CA PHE A 359 -15.69 -2.50 -19.27
C PHE A 359 -16.95 -2.38 -20.12
N SER A 360 -18.07 -1.93 -19.56
CA SER A 360 -19.34 -1.78 -20.29
C SER A 360 -19.35 -0.65 -21.32
N ARG A 361 -18.25 0.08 -21.50
CA ARG A 361 -18.19 1.22 -22.42
C ARG A 361 -18.14 0.73 -23.87
N PRO A 362 -18.92 1.32 -24.79
CA PRO A 362 -19.15 0.74 -26.13
C PRO A 362 -17.96 0.85 -27.09
N ASN A 363 -17.01 1.76 -26.82
CA ASN A 363 -15.98 2.14 -27.81
C ASN A 363 -14.85 1.11 -28.02
N LEU A 364 -14.73 0.11 -27.15
CA LEU A 364 -13.81 -1.03 -27.32
C LEU A 364 -14.57 -2.31 -27.00
N ASN A 365 -14.48 -3.29 -27.89
CA ASN A 365 -15.07 -4.61 -27.67
C ASN A 365 -14.36 -5.35 -26.52
N LEU A 366 -15.03 -6.36 -25.96
CA LEU A 366 -14.56 -7.08 -24.79
C LEU A 366 -13.23 -7.82 -25.04
N LYS A 367 -13.05 -8.42 -26.23
CA LYS A 367 -11.79 -9.10 -26.59
C LYS A 367 -10.59 -8.16 -26.54
N THR A 368 -10.71 -6.99 -27.14
CA THR A 368 -9.64 -5.97 -27.12
C THR A 368 -9.38 -5.47 -25.70
N ARG A 369 -10.44 -5.31 -24.87
CA ARG A 369 -10.27 -4.92 -23.46
C ARG A 369 -9.51 -5.96 -22.67
N GLU A 370 -9.90 -7.22 -22.77
CA GLU A 370 -9.25 -8.32 -22.04
C GLU A 370 -7.79 -8.47 -22.45
N LEU A 371 -7.46 -8.42 -23.75
CA LEU A 371 -6.07 -8.45 -24.21
C LEU A 371 -5.26 -7.25 -23.70
N ALA A 372 -5.84 -6.04 -23.69
CA ALA A 372 -5.20 -4.86 -23.11
C ALA A 372 -5.00 -5.00 -21.59
N THR A 373 -5.94 -5.60 -20.87
CA THR A 373 -5.83 -5.89 -19.44
C THR A 373 -4.75 -6.93 -19.15
N VAL A 374 -4.64 -7.99 -19.95
CA VAL A 374 -3.55 -8.98 -19.88
C VAL A 374 -2.18 -8.31 -20.06
N ALA A 375 -2.03 -7.44 -21.06
CA ALA A 375 -0.81 -6.68 -21.29
C ALA A 375 -0.48 -5.74 -20.10
N ALA A 376 -1.48 -5.04 -19.56
CA ALA A 376 -1.30 -4.13 -18.42
C ALA A 376 -0.87 -4.89 -17.15
N LEU A 377 -1.51 -6.02 -16.83
CA LEU A 377 -1.18 -6.85 -15.67
C LEU A 377 0.21 -7.51 -15.83
N THR A 378 0.58 -7.90 -17.05
CA THR A 378 1.95 -8.33 -17.38
C THR A 378 2.97 -7.23 -17.07
N GLY A 379 2.64 -5.97 -17.37
CA GLY A 379 3.53 -4.85 -17.07
C GLY A 379 3.68 -4.55 -15.58
N LEU A 380 2.59 -4.72 -14.80
CA LEU A 380 2.63 -4.58 -13.34
C LEU A 380 3.52 -5.65 -12.72
N ASN A 381 3.25 -6.93 -13.00
CA ASN A 381 4.01 -8.10 -12.53
C ASN A 381 4.37 -8.03 -11.03
N THR A 382 3.37 -7.71 -10.21
CA THR A 382 3.42 -7.84 -8.75
C THR A 382 2.71 -9.12 -8.33
N SER A 383 2.97 -9.61 -7.11
CA SER A 383 2.25 -10.77 -6.57
C SER A 383 0.74 -10.52 -6.52
N ALA A 384 0.32 -9.29 -6.21
CA ALA A 384 -1.09 -8.86 -6.27
C ALA A 384 -1.72 -8.92 -7.69
N SER A 385 -0.92 -8.94 -8.76
CA SER A 385 -1.42 -8.98 -10.14
C SER A 385 -1.52 -10.38 -10.74
N GLU A 386 -0.95 -11.41 -10.10
CA GLU A 386 -0.88 -12.77 -10.64
C GLU A 386 -2.26 -13.42 -10.80
N LEU A 387 -3.09 -13.37 -9.75
CA LEU A 387 -4.45 -13.93 -9.81
C LEU A 387 -5.33 -13.17 -10.82
N PRO A 388 -5.41 -11.83 -10.79
CA PRO A 388 -6.10 -11.07 -11.83
C PRO A 388 -5.62 -11.39 -13.25
N LEU A 389 -4.31 -11.61 -13.47
CA LEU A 389 -3.80 -11.95 -14.80
C LEU A 389 -4.40 -13.27 -15.29
N LYS A 390 -4.44 -14.31 -14.46
CA LYS A 390 -5.09 -15.59 -14.81
C LYS A 390 -6.59 -15.43 -15.09
N VAL A 391 -7.28 -14.59 -14.32
CA VAL A 391 -8.70 -14.28 -14.52
C VAL A 391 -8.93 -13.63 -15.88
N HIS A 392 -8.12 -12.64 -16.25
CA HIS A 392 -8.26 -11.92 -17.51
C HIS A 392 -7.74 -12.71 -18.73
N ILE A 393 -6.80 -13.64 -18.57
CA ILE A 393 -6.46 -14.61 -19.63
C ILE A 393 -7.66 -15.53 -19.92
N ASN A 394 -8.31 -16.05 -18.87
CA ASN A 394 -9.55 -16.82 -19.03
C ASN A 394 -10.69 -15.98 -19.64
N GLY A 395 -10.82 -14.72 -19.22
CA GLY A 395 -11.75 -13.73 -19.77
C GLY A 395 -11.53 -13.55 -21.27
N ALA A 396 -10.29 -13.26 -21.68
CA ALA A 396 -9.89 -13.12 -23.08
C ALA A 396 -10.31 -14.33 -23.92
N LEU A 397 -10.03 -15.56 -23.45
CA LEU A 397 -10.43 -16.80 -24.12
C LEU A 397 -11.95 -16.93 -24.26
N ASN A 398 -12.72 -16.53 -23.24
CA ASN A 398 -14.19 -16.60 -23.29
C ASN A 398 -14.80 -15.63 -24.30
N VAL A 399 -14.19 -14.46 -24.48
CA VAL A 399 -14.67 -13.43 -25.42
C VAL A 399 -14.04 -13.55 -26.81
N GLY A 400 -13.39 -14.69 -27.10
CA GLY A 400 -12.94 -15.06 -28.44
C GLY A 400 -11.51 -14.69 -28.80
N ALA A 401 -10.64 -14.37 -27.83
CA ALA A 401 -9.20 -14.38 -28.06
C ALA A 401 -8.70 -15.82 -28.18
N ASN A 402 -7.75 -16.07 -29.09
CA ASN A 402 -7.07 -17.36 -29.18
C ASN A 402 -5.74 -17.33 -28.39
N ARG A 403 -5.14 -18.53 -28.22
CA ARG A 403 -3.84 -18.70 -27.54
C ARG A 403 -2.75 -17.78 -28.09
N GLN A 404 -2.64 -17.65 -29.43
CA GLN A 404 -1.62 -16.82 -30.05
C GLN A 404 -1.82 -15.34 -29.76
N GLU A 405 -3.05 -14.83 -29.82
CA GLU A 405 -3.34 -13.41 -29.54
C GLU A 405 -2.98 -13.03 -28.09
N ILE A 406 -3.20 -13.95 -27.15
CA ILE A 406 -2.81 -13.75 -25.74
C ILE A 406 -1.29 -13.76 -25.60
N ILE A 407 -0.61 -14.72 -26.25
CA ILE A 407 0.86 -14.77 -26.27
C ILE A 407 1.44 -13.49 -26.87
N GLU A 408 0.89 -13.00 -27.99
CA GLU A 408 1.33 -11.76 -28.63
C GLU A 408 1.10 -10.55 -27.71
N ALA A 409 -0.04 -10.46 -27.02
CA ALA A 409 -0.28 -9.37 -26.07
C ALA A 409 0.73 -9.36 -24.91
N ILE A 410 1.14 -10.54 -24.43
CA ILE A 410 2.16 -10.70 -23.38
C ILE A 410 3.57 -10.42 -23.93
N MET A 411 3.91 -10.94 -25.11
CA MET A 411 5.23 -10.76 -25.75
C MET A 411 5.45 -9.31 -26.19
N HIS A 412 4.41 -8.65 -26.68
CA HIS A 412 4.50 -7.29 -27.21
C HIS A 412 4.99 -6.29 -26.16
N VAL A 413 4.73 -6.53 -24.87
CA VAL A 413 5.18 -5.62 -23.81
C VAL A 413 6.66 -5.75 -23.46
N ILE A 414 7.39 -6.75 -23.98
CA ILE A 414 8.83 -6.95 -23.72
C ILE A 414 9.67 -5.66 -23.84
N PRO A 415 9.57 -4.86 -24.91
CA PRO A 415 10.40 -3.66 -25.06
C PRO A 415 10.11 -2.57 -24.02
N TYR A 416 8.95 -2.64 -23.35
CA TYR A 416 8.49 -1.63 -22.39
C TYR A 416 8.70 -2.05 -20.94
N VAL A 417 8.59 -3.35 -20.66
CA VAL A 417 8.58 -3.86 -19.28
C VAL A 417 9.69 -4.87 -18.99
N GLY A 418 10.45 -5.28 -20.01
CA GLY A 418 11.58 -6.20 -19.92
C GLY A 418 11.19 -7.68 -19.92
N PHE A 419 12.17 -8.54 -20.21
CA PHE A 419 11.98 -9.98 -20.37
C PHE A 419 11.50 -10.70 -19.10
N VAL A 420 12.00 -10.32 -17.92
CA VAL A 420 11.72 -11.03 -16.66
C VAL A 420 10.23 -11.04 -16.34
N LYS A 421 9.57 -9.88 -16.46
CA LYS A 421 8.13 -9.76 -16.20
C LYS A 421 7.29 -10.59 -17.16
N VAL A 422 7.68 -10.56 -18.43
CA VAL A 422 7.03 -11.32 -19.51
C VAL A 422 7.19 -12.82 -19.30
N GLN A 423 8.39 -13.29 -18.93
CA GLN A 423 8.63 -14.71 -18.64
C GLN A 423 7.71 -15.23 -17.53
N GLN A 424 7.55 -14.46 -16.44
CA GLN A 424 6.63 -14.84 -15.36
C GLN A 424 5.17 -14.85 -15.83
N ALA A 425 4.73 -13.86 -16.60
CA ALA A 425 3.39 -13.83 -17.17
C ALA A 425 3.14 -15.03 -18.12
N MET A 426 4.14 -15.43 -18.91
CA MET A 426 4.06 -16.61 -19.78
C MET A 426 3.88 -17.91 -19.00
N VAL A 427 4.53 -18.07 -17.83
CA VAL A 427 4.31 -19.23 -16.95
C VAL A 427 2.87 -19.27 -16.45
N LEU A 428 2.30 -18.12 -16.07
CA LEU A 428 0.90 -18.04 -15.62
C LEU A 428 -0.08 -18.31 -16.77
N ALA A 429 0.22 -17.82 -17.97
CA ALA A 429 -0.58 -18.08 -19.17
C ALA A 429 -0.57 -19.57 -19.54
N GLU A 430 0.60 -20.22 -19.54
CA GLU A 430 0.74 -21.64 -19.82
C GLU A 430 -0.07 -22.50 -18.83
N ALA A 431 -0.07 -22.16 -17.54
CA ALA A 431 -0.93 -22.83 -16.57
C ALA A 431 -2.42 -22.74 -16.93
N VAL A 432 -2.88 -21.55 -17.35
CA VAL A 432 -4.28 -21.36 -17.79
C VAL A 432 -4.58 -22.13 -19.08
N PHE A 433 -3.67 -22.14 -20.04
CA PHE A 433 -3.82 -22.88 -21.28
C PHE A 433 -3.93 -24.39 -21.04
N GLN A 434 -3.11 -24.93 -20.13
CA GLN A 434 -3.19 -26.33 -19.71
C GLN A 434 -4.53 -26.65 -19.03
N GLU A 435 -4.99 -25.81 -18.09
CA GLU A 435 -6.30 -25.96 -17.44
C GLU A 435 -7.46 -25.93 -18.46
N ARG A 436 -7.31 -25.17 -19.55
CA ARG A 436 -8.33 -24.98 -20.60
C ARG A 436 -8.20 -25.94 -21.77
N ASN A 437 -7.11 -26.71 -21.84
CA ASN A 437 -6.74 -27.56 -23.00
C ASN A 437 -6.73 -26.78 -24.33
N VAL A 438 -6.09 -25.61 -24.38
CA VAL A 438 -6.01 -24.74 -25.58
C VAL A 438 -4.60 -24.32 -25.97
#